data_AF-A0A194SDJ0-F1
#
_entry.id   AF-A0A194SDJ0-F1
#
_cell.length_a   1.000
_cell.length_b   1.000
_cell.length_c   1.000
_cell.angle_alpha   90.00
_cell.angle_beta   90.00
_cell.angle_gamma   90.00
#
_symmetry.space_group_name_H-M   'P 1'
#
loop_
_entity.id
_entity.type
_entity.pdbx_description
1 polymer ?
#
loop_
_entity_poly.entity_id
_entity_poly.type
_entity_poly.pdbx_seq_one_letter_code
_entity_poly.pdbx_strand_id
1 'polypeptide(L)'
;MPSTHSSSIAFFGTYLSLSSLILPLHPRVTSLLPGWDRFATVAETTLGGPGAAQVSFWRYAAGAWGQRVTRVALAGLFLAGTASVCWSRVRLGHHTRAQVVAGASLGSLIALGWMSLWLGLEGWSTLVGRDLNRALVGVTGRNAPEWLVRGIKEPAVVWERAGEDAAWLVLEAWKTRRWDILRELQSFPLTGRRAGGEL
;
A
#
# COMPACT_ATOMS: atom_id res chain seq x y z
N MET A 1 9.98 -21.49 -20.66
CA MET A 1 9.47 -20.13 -20.37
C MET A 1 8.78 -20.15 -19.00
N PRO A 2 9.05 -19.19 -18.10
CA PRO A 2 8.32 -19.07 -16.84
C PRO A 2 6.83 -18.81 -17.08
N SER A 3 5.98 -19.31 -16.19
CA SER A 3 4.52 -19.13 -16.28
C SER A 3 4.16 -17.67 -15.99
N THR A 4 3.69 -16.93 -17.00
CA THR A 4 3.22 -15.54 -16.85
C THR A 4 2.07 -15.46 -15.86
N HIS A 5 1.17 -16.44 -15.87
CA HIS A 5 0.08 -16.56 -14.90
C HIS A 5 0.59 -16.70 -13.46
N SER A 6 1.61 -17.53 -13.23
CA SER A 6 2.22 -17.70 -11.90
C SER A 6 2.99 -16.45 -11.46
N SER A 7 3.59 -15.72 -12.40
CA SER A 7 4.23 -14.43 -12.14
C SER A 7 3.22 -13.38 -11.72
N SER A 8 2.11 -13.22 -12.44
CA SER A 8 1.10 -12.22 -12.09
C SER A 8 0.45 -12.48 -10.74
N ILE A 9 0.09 -13.73 -10.43
CA ILE A 9 -0.51 -14.05 -9.12
C ILE A 9 0.48 -13.85 -7.98
N ALA A 10 1.76 -14.21 -8.16
CA ALA A 10 2.79 -13.99 -7.15
C ALA A 10 3.12 -12.51 -6.94
N PHE A 11 3.08 -11.72 -8.01
CA PHE A 11 3.18 -10.26 -7.92
C PHE A 11 2.07 -9.70 -7.04
N PHE A 12 0.79 -9.99 -7.35
CA PHE A 12 -0.34 -9.48 -6.57
C PHE A 12 -0.32 -10.00 -5.14
N GLY A 13 -0.07 -11.29 -4.94
CA GLY A 13 0.05 -11.89 -3.61
C GLY A 13 1.09 -11.19 -2.75
N THR A 14 2.31 -11.04 -3.29
CA THR A 14 3.42 -10.41 -2.58
C THR A 14 3.13 -8.94 -2.32
N TYR A 15 2.66 -8.20 -3.33
CA TYR A 15 2.34 -6.79 -3.23
C TYR A 15 1.24 -6.50 -2.20
N LEU A 16 0.14 -7.27 -2.23
CA LEU A 16 -0.97 -7.10 -1.29
C LEU A 16 -0.57 -7.48 0.13
N SER A 17 0.22 -8.54 0.31
CA SER A 17 0.75 -8.91 1.63
C SER A 17 1.70 -7.85 2.19
N LEU A 18 2.60 -7.31 1.37
CA LEU A 18 3.47 -6.20 1.80
C LEU A 18 2.64 -4.96 2.12
N SER A 19 1.65 -4.64 1.29
CA SER A 19 0.75 -3.50 1.51
C SER A 19 -0.02 -3.64 2.81
N SER A 20 -0.56 -4.83 3.11
CA SER A 20 -1.28 -5.05 4.37
C SER A 20 -0.35 -4.96 5.58
N LEU A 21 0.91 -5.43 5.47
CA LEU A 21 1.89 -5.38 6.57
C LEU A 21 2.52 -4.02 6.79
N ILE A 22 2.66 -3.20 5.74
CA ILE A 22 3.43 -1.94 5.78
C ILE A 22 2.51 -0.73 5.86
N LEU A 23 1.41 -0.71 5.12
CA LEU A 23 0.52 0.46 5.07
C LEU A 23 -0.51 0.41 6.21
N PRO A 24 -0.90 1.58 6.75
CA PRO A 24 -1.98 1.65 7.72
C PRO A 24 -3.28 1.18 7.08
N LEU A 25 -4.01 0.30 7.78
CA LEU A 25 -5.33 -0.12 7.33
C LEU A 25 -6.30 1.05 7.47
N HIS A 26 -7.10 1.26 6.42
CA HIS A 26 -8.17 2.25 6.50
C HIS A 26 -9.18 1.86 7.60
N PRO A 27 -9.67 2.79 8.43
CA PRO A 27 -10.58 2.48 9.55
C PRO A 27 -11.81 1.67 9.13
N ARG A 28 -12.34 1.93 7.92
CA ARG A 28 -13.49 1.19 7.35
C ARG A 28 -13.20 -0.29 7.09
N VAL A 29 -11.96 -0.68 6.86
CA VAL A 29 -11.59 -2.10 6.70
C VAL A 29 -11.57 -2.79 8.06
N THR A 30 -11.13 -2.08 9.11
CA THR A 30 -11.15 -2.59 10.48
C THR A 30 -12.57 -2.82 11.00
N SER A 31 -13.53 -1.97 10.63
CA SER A 31 -14.94 -2.17 11.01
C SER A 31 -15.62 -3.36 10.34
N LEU A 32 -15.06 -3.93 9.26
CA LEU A 32 -15.61 -5.11 8.59
C LEU A 32 -15.21 -6.43 9.26
N LEU A 33 -14.37 -6.39 10.29
CA LEU A 33 -13.93 -7.59 10.97
C LEU A 33 -15.05 -8.18 11.84
N PRO A 34 -15.40 -9.47 11.64
CA PRO A 34 -16.43 -10.12 12.43
C PRO A 34 -16.12 -10.02 13.93
N GLY A 35 -17.05 -9.43 14.69
CA GLY A 35 -16.90 -9.32 16.15
C GLY A 35 -16.05 -8.16 16.64
N TRP A 36 -15.59 -7.24 15.77
CA TRP A 36 -14.88 -6.03 16.19
C TRP A 36 -15.68 -5.19 17.19
N ASP A 37 -16.96 -4.95 16.89
CA ASP A 37 -17.86 -4.18 17.76
C ASP A 37 -18.08 -4.88 19.11
N ARG A 38 -18.16 -6.22 19.10
CA ARG A 38 -18.30 -7.02 20.34
C ARG A 38 -17.04 -6.92 21.19
N PHE A 39 -15.85 -6.99 20.60
CA PHE A 39 -14.59 -6.86 21.32
C PHE A 39 -14.43 -5.44 21.91
N ALA A 40 -14.75 -4.40 21.13
CA ALA A 40 -14.73 -3.02 21.61
C ALA A 40 -15.66 -2.81 22.83
N THR A 41 -16.86 -3.42 22.77
CA THR A 41 -17.87 -3.34 23.84
C THR A 41 -17.48 -4.15 25.08
N VAL A 42 -16.88 -5.34 24.91
CA VAL A 42 -16.41 -6.19 26.02
C VAL A 42 -15.20 -5.57 26.72
N ALA A 43 -14.28 -4.94 25.96
CA ALA A 43 -13.17 -4.18 26.52
C ALA A 43 -13.67 -3.00 27.38
N GLU A 44 -14.74 -2.34 26.96
CA GLU A 44 -15.35 -1.24 27.71
C GLU A 44 -16.06 -1.70 28.99
N THR A 45 -16.76 -2.83 28.95
CA THR A 45 -17.58 -3.34 30.06
C THR A 45 -16.81 -4.20 31.08
N THR A 46 -15.78 -4.93 30.65
CA THR A 46 -15.06 -5.90 31.51
C THR A 46 -13.76 -5.33 32.08
N LEU A 47 -13.14 -4.36 31.39
CA LEU A 47 -11.89 -3.71 31.83
C LEU A 47 -12.09 -2.27 32.31
N GLY A 48 -13.33 -1.76 32.22
CA GLY A 48 -13.76 -0.41 32.61
C GLY A 48 -14.05 -0.22 34.09
N GLY A 49 -13.13 -0.64 34.97
CA GLY A 49 -13.08 -0.13 36.35
C GLY A 49 -12.81 1.38 36.38
N PRO A 50 -13.03 2.08 37.51
CA PRO A 50 -13.01 3.53 37.59
C PRO A 50 -11.61 4.09 37.34
N GLY A 51 -11.35 4.52 36.10
CA GLY A 51 -10.13 5.21 35.72
C GLY A 51 -10.08 5.51 34.21
N ALA A 52 -10.27 6.77 33.83
CA ALA A 52 -10.23 7.21 32.43
C ALA A 52 -8.90 6.84 31.72
N ALA A 53 -7.79 6.77 32.46
CA ALA A 53 -6.49 6.34 31.95
C ALA A 53 -6.46 4.85 31.56
N GLN A 54 -7.07 3.97 32.36
CA GLN A 54 -7.11 2.53 32.11
C GLN A 54 -7.97 2.20 30.88
N VAL A 55 -9.12 2.88 30.71
CA VAL A 55 -9.97 2.75 29.52
C VAL A 55 -9.24 3.22 28.26
N SER A 56 -8.45 4.30 28.36
CA SER A 56 -7.66 4.81 27.23
C SER A 56 -6.54 3.86 26.80
N PHE A 57 -5.85 3.23 27.76
CA PHE A 57 -4.83 2.21 27.50
C PHE A 57 -5.44 0.98 26.81
N TRP A 58 -6.55 0.44 27.33
CA TRP A 58 -7.17 -0.75 26.74
C TRP A 58 -7.76 -0.50 25.37
N ARG A 59 -8.35 0.67 25.10
CA ARG A 59 -8.79 1.05 23.75
C ARG A 59 -7.62 1.14 22.77
N TYR A 60 -6.50 1.72 23.19
CA TYR A 60 -5.29 1.78 22.38
C TYR A 60 -4.69 0.38 22.14
N ALA A 61 -4.57 -0.43 23.19
CA ALA A 61 -4.02 -1.78 23.10
C ALA A 61 -4.90 -2.71 22.25
N ALA A 62 -6.23 -2.67 22.44
CA ALA A 62 -7.22 -3.39 21.65
C ALA A 62 -7.20 -2.95 20.18
N GLY A 63 -7.18 -1.64 19.92
CA GLY A 63 -7.09 -1.07 18.58
C GLY A 63 -5.80 -1.48 17.86
N ALA A 64 -4.66 -1.27 18.51
CA ALA A 64 -3.34 -1.57 17.96
C ALA A 64 -3.13 -3.08 17.75
N TRP A 65 -3.60 -3.91 18.69
CA TRP A 65 -3.55 -5.38 18.57
C TRP A 65 -4.43 -5.87 17.43
N GLY A 66 -5.69 -5.40 17.39
CA GLY A 66 -6.64 -5.72 16.32
C GLY A 66 -6.07 -5.40 14.94
N GLN A 67 -5.54 -4.18 14.77
CA GLN A 67 -4.89 -3.79 13.52
C GLN A 67 -3.73 -4.73 13.16
N ARG A 68 -2.83 -5.08 14.09
CA ARG A 68 -1.72 -6.01 13.81
C ARG A 68 -2.22 -7.38 13.36
N VAL A 69 -3.18 -7.95 14.09
CA VAL A 69 -3.78 -9.25 13.76
C VAL A 69 -4.41 -9.22 12.38
N THR A 70 -5.20 -8.20 12.05
CA THR A 70 -5.82 -8.07 10.74
C THR A 70 -4.79 -7.96 9.63
N ARG A 71 -3.74 -7.18 9.81
CA ARG A 71 -2.68 -7.01 8.81
C ARG A 71 -1.96 -8.32 8.51
N VAL A 72 -1.63 -9.08 9.55
CA VAL A 72 -0.99 -10.40 9.45
C VAL A 72 -1.95 -11.42 8.84
N ALA A 73 -3.22 -11.42 9.25
CA ALA A 73 -4.24 -12.33 8.71
C ALA A 73 -4.47 -12.09 7.21
N LEU A 74 -4.61 -10.83 6.79
CA LEU A 74 -4.73 -10.46 5.38
C LEU A 74 -3.48 -10.86 4.59
N ALA A 75 -2.28 -10.58 5.13
CA ALA A 75 -1.03 -10.97 4.48
C ALA A 75 -0.95 -12.49 4.27
N GLY A 76 -1.31 -13.26 5.30
CA GLY A 76 -1.37 -14.72 5.25
C GLY A 76 -2.40 -15.21 4.23
N LEU A 77 -3.59 -14.60 4.20
CA LEU A 77 -4.64 -14.95 3.24
C LEU A 77 -4.19 -14.75 1.79
N PHE A 78 -3.55 -13.62 1.47
CA PHE A 78 -3.05 -13.35 0.12
C PHE A 78 -1.92 -14.31 -0.30
N LEU A 79 -1.00 -14.64 0.60
CA LEU A 79 0.05 -15.62 0.33
C LEU A 79 -0.51 -17.04 0.17
N ALA A 80 -1.44 -17.45 1.03
CA ALA A 80 -2.11 -18.75 0.96
C ALA A 80 -2.92 -18.89 -0.35
N GLY A 81 -3.66 -17.84 -0.74
CA GLY A 81 -4.38 -17.80 -2.01
C GLY A 81 -3.45 -17.92 -3.21
N THR A 82 -2.33 -17.20 -3.19
CA THR A 82 -1.29 -17.28 -4.22
C THR A 82 -0.68 -18.67 -4.32
N ALA A 83 -0.31 -19.27 -3.18
CA ALA A 83 0.24 -20.63 -3.12
C ALA A 83 -0.78 -21.66 -3.63
N SER A 84 -2.06 -21.52 -3.27
CA SER A 84 -3.15 -22.37 -3.74
C SER A 84 -3.32 -22.33 -5.26
N VAL A 85 -3.30 -21.13 -5.86
CA VAL A 85 -3.37 -20.97 -7.32
C VAL A 85 -2.15 -21.59 -8.00
N CYS A 86 -0.94 -21.31 -7.51
CA CYS A 86 0.29 -21.90 -8.05
C CYS A 86 0.29 -23.43 -7.97
N TRP A 87 -0.16 -23.98 -6.83
CA TRP A 87 -0.30 -25.41 -6.61
C TRP A 87 -1.31 -26.04 -7.58
N SER A 88 -2.46 -25.40 -7.79
CA SER A 88 -3.49 -25.86 -8.72
C SER A 88 -2.93 -26.03 -10.15
N ARG A 89 -2.07 -25.10 -10.61
CA ARG A 89 -1.46 -25.18 -11.95
C ARG A 89 -0.52 -26.37 -12.12
N VAL A 90 0.19 -26.76 -11.06
CA VAL A 90 1.03 -27.97 -11.05
C VAL A 90 0.16 -29.23 -11.01
N ARG A 91 -0.85 -29.25 -10.14
CA ARG A 91 -1.71 -30.41 -9.93
C ARG A 91 -2.55 -30.76 -11.17
N LEU A 92 -3.02 -29.75 -11.90
CA LEU A 92 -3.78 -29.93 -13.14
C LEU A 92 -2.89 -30.25 -14.35
N GLY A 93 -1.57 -30.35 -14.18
CA GLY A 93 -0.64 -30.70 -15.26
C GLY A 93 -0.41 -29.59 -16.30
N HIS A 94 -0.90 -28.37 -16.05
CA HIS A 94 -0.72 -27.25 -16.99
C HIS A 94 0.70 -26.66 -16.96
N HIS A 95 1.42 -26.78 -15.84
CA HIS A 95 2.76 -26.22 -15.67
C HIS A 95 3.64 -27.15 -14.83
N THR A 96 4.95 -27.14 -15.08
CA THR A 96 5.91 -27.85 -14.23
C THR A 96 6.21 -27.07 -12.95
N ARG A 97 6.66 -27.75 -11.90
CA ARG A 97 7.07 -27.11 -10.64
C ARG A 97 8.12 -26.01 -10.87
N ALA A 98 9.11 -26.28 -11.71
CA ALA A 98 10.17 -25.33 -12.03
C ALA A 98 9.62 -24.07 -12.74
N GLN A 99 8.68 -24.21 -13.69
CA GLN A 99 8.04 -23.07 -14.37
C GLN A 99 7.24 -22.20 -13.42
N VAL A 100 6.53 -22.82 -12.47
CA VAL A 100 5.74 -22.12 -11.46
C VAL A 100 6.64 -21.39 -10.46
N VAL A 101 7.70 -22.04 -9.97
CA VAL A 101 8.67 -21.41 -9.05
C VAL A 101 9.37 -20.24 -9.74
N ALA A 102 9.89 -20.43 -10.96
CA ALA A 102 10.54 -19.35 -11.70
C ALA A 102 9.60 -18.16 -11.97
N GLY A 103 8.35 -18.44 -12.36
CA GLY A 103 7.32 -17.42 -12.52
C GLY A 103 7.02 -16.69 -11.21
N ALA A 104 6.79 -17.44 -10.14
CA ALA A 104 6.47 -16.87 -8.83
C ALA A 104 7.61 -15.99 -8.29
N SER A 105 8.86 -16.45 -8.39
CA SER A 105 10.04 -15.67 -7.99
C SER A 105 10.15 -14.38 -8.79
N LEU A 106 9.96 -14.42 -10.11
CA LEU A 106 9.97 -13.22 -10.95
C LEU A 106 8.89 -12.22 -10.51
N GLY A 107 7.66 -12.69 -10.32
CA GLY A 107 6.54 -11.86 -9.85
C GLY A 107 6.79 -11.22 -8.49
N SER A 108 7.29 -11.99 -7.53
CA SER A 108 7.64 -11.49 -6.20
C SER A 108 8.79 -10.47 -6.23
N LEU A 109 9.82 -10.68 -7.07
CA LEU A 109 10.91 -9.72 -7.23
C LEU A 109 10.41 -8.39 -7.81
N ILE A 110 9.53 -8.44 -8.81
CA ILE A 110 8.91 -7.24 -9.38
C ILE A 110 8.07 -6.52 -8.31
N ALA A 111 7.31 -7.26 -7.50
CA ALA A 111 6.53 -6.66 -6.41
C ALA A 111 7.41 -5.98 -5.35
N LEU A 112 8.53 -6.60 -4.98
CA LEU A 112 9.51 -6.02 -4.06
C LEU A 112 10.19 -4.78 -4.66
N GLY A 113 10.56 -4.82 -5.94
CA GLY A 113 11.10 -3.68 -6.66
C GLY A 113 10.11 -2.53 -6.72
N TRP A 114 8.85 -2.82 -7.04
CA TRP A 114 7.76 -1.83 -7.06
C TRP A 114 7.51 -1.24 -5.67
N MET A 115 7.44 -2.06 -4.62
CA MET A 115 7.27 -1.59 -3.25
C MET A 115 8.46 -0.71 -2.81
N SER A 116 9.67 -1.08 -3.20
CA SER A 116 10.87 -0.30 -2.89
C SER A 116 10.91 1.02 -3.63
N LEU A 117 10.50 1.05 -4.90
CA LEU A 117 10.35 2.28 -5.67
C LEU A 117 9.26 3.17 -5.07
N TRP A 118 8.15 2.59 -4.64
CA TRP A 118 7.04 3.31 -4.02
C TRP A 118 7.46 3.99 -2.71
N LEU A 119 8.11 3.25 -1.81
CA LEU A 119 8.49 3.73 -0.49
C LEU A 119 9.77 4.58 -0.48
N GLY A 120 10.70 4.32 -1.39
CA GLY A 120 12.05 4.87 -1.31
C GLY A 120 12.87 4.36 -0.12
N LEU A 121 14.11 4.80 -0.02
CA LEU A 121 15.00 4.48 1.09
C LEU A 121 14.54 5.10 2.41
N GLU A 122 13.93 6.27 2.40
CA GLU A 122 13.38 6.92 3.60
C GLU A 122 12.22 6.12 4.19
N GLY A 123 11.31 5.63 3.34
CA GLY A 123 10.22 4.76 3.76
C GLY A 123 10.74 3.47 4.40
N TRP A 124 11.72 2.81 3.78
CA TRP A 124 12.36 1.64 4.35
C TRP A 124 13.15 1.94 5.64
N SER A 125 13.83 3.08 5.72
CA SER A 125 14.57 3.51 6.92
C SER A 125 13.64 3.65 8.11
N THR A 126 12.45 4.22 7.88
CA THR A 126 11.40 4.36 8.88
C THR A 126 10.86 3.00 9.34
N LEU A 127 10.66 2.05 8.42
CA LEU A 127 10.14 0.72 8.74
C LEU A 127 11.15 -0.16 9.49
N VAL A 128 12.42 -0.08 9.11
CA VAL A 128 13.50 -0.90 9.70
C VAL A 128 14.05 -0.25 10.98
N GLY A 129 13.80 1.04 11.20
CA GLY A 129 14.38 1.80 12.31
C GLY A 129 15.89 2.00 12.17
N ARG A 130 16.40 1.98 10.94
CA ARG A 130 17.82 2.19 10.61
C ARG A 130 17.93 3.22 9.51
N ASP A 131 18.91 4.11 9.61
CA ASP A 131 19.18 5.10 8.58
C ASP A 131 19.88 4.43 7.38
N LEU A 132 19.08 3.89 6.46
CA LEU A 132 19.59 3.24 5.24
C LEU A 132 20.16 4.26 4.26
N ASN A 133 19.74 5.52 4.35
CA ASN A 133 20.28 6.59 3.52
C ASN A 133 21.76 6.83 3.83
N ARG A 134 22.16 6.85 5.11
CA ARG A 134 23.60 6.91 5.48
C ARG A 134 24.40 5.74 4.94
N ALA A 135 23.85 4.53 5.00
CA ALA A 135 24.51 3.35 4.47
C ALA A 135 24.71 3.46 2.95
N LEU A 136 23.70 3.93 2.23
CA LEU A 136 23.79 4.13 0.78
C LEU A 136 24.76 5.26 0.42
N VAL A 137 24.68 6.42 1.07
CA VAL A 137 25.59 7.56 0.84
C VAL A 137 27.05 7.18 1.12
N GLY A 138 27.29 6.28 2.09
CA GLY A 138 28.62 5.72 2.35
C GLY A 138 29.15 4.83 1.21
N VAL A 139 28.28 4.24 0.40
CA VAL A 139 28.63 3.32 -0.71
C VAL A 139 28.63 4.03 -2.07
N THR A 140 27.64 4.90 -2.33
CA THR A 140 27.42 5.55 -3.64
C THR A 140 27.88 7.01 -3.69
N GLY A 141 28.31 7.59 -2.56
CA GLY A 141 28.58 9.02 -2.44
C GLY A 141 27.31 9.89 -2.36
N ARG A 142 27.46 11.22 -2.53
CA ARG A 142 26.40 12.22 -2.28
C ARG A 142 25.27 12.29 -3.34
N ASN A 143 25.32 11.49 -4.41
CA ASN A 143 24.46 11.70 -5.59
C ASN A 143 23.44 10.57 -5.81
N ALA A 144 22.70 10.17 -4.77
CA ALA A 144 21.55 9.29 -4.95
C ALA A 144 20.39 10.07 -5.62
N PRO A 145 19.73 9.54 -6.65
CA PRO A 145 18.56 10.19 -7.25
C PRO A 145 17.44 10.41 -6.22
N GLU A 146 16.74 11.55 -6.27
CA GLU A 146 15.68 11.86 -5.30
C GLU A 146 14.57 10.79 -5.27
N TRP A 147 14.18 10.25 -6.43
CA TRP A 147 13.17 9.19 -6.52
C TRP A 147 13.60 7.88 -5.84
N LEU A 148 14.90 7.64 -5.70
CA LEU A 148 15.43 6.47 -4.97
C LEU A 148 15.37 6.72 -3.46
N VAL A 149 15.66 7.95 -3.03
CA VAL A 149 15.68 8.34 -1.61
C VAL A 149 14.26 8.46 -1.06
N ARG A 150 13.42 9.29 -1.70
CA ARG A 150 12.04 9.60 -1.27
C ARG A 150 10.99 8.66 -1.82
N GLY A 151 11.34 7.85 -2.82
CA GLY A 151 10.38 7.03 -3.54
C GLY A 151 9.52 7.85 -4.50
N ILE A 152 8.54 7.18 -5.10
CA ILE A 152 7.57 7.82 -6.02
C ILE A 152 6.22 8.12 -5.36
N LYS A 153 6.04 7.80 -4.07
CA LYS A 153 4.77 7.97 -3.37
C LYS A 153 4.28 9.42 -3.35
N GLU A 154 5.13 10.37 -2.94
CA GLU A 154 4.74 11.79 -2.86
C GLU A 154 4.32 12.37 -4.21
N PRO A 155 5.13 12.25 -5.29
CA PRO A 155 4.68 12.74 -6.59
C PRO A 155 3.42 12.01 -7.04
N ALA A 156 3.32 10.68 -6.86
CA ALA A 156 2.13 9.92 -7.25
C ALA A 156 0.84 10.41 -6.55
N VAL A 157 0.90 10.81 -5.28
CA VAL A 157 -0.26 11.38 -4.56
C VAL A 157 -0.65 12.74 -5.12
N VAL A 158 0.30 13.56 -5.58
CA VAL A 158 -0.01 14.83 -6.26
C VAL A 158 -0.75 14.56 -7.56
N TRP A 159 -0.31 13.55 -8.33
CA TRP A 159 -0.98 13.11 -9.55
C TRP A 159 -2.38 12.55 -9.29
N GLU A 160 -2.54 11.76 -8.23
CA GLU A 160 -3.82 11.20 -7.81
C GLU A 160 -4.83 12.31 -7.48
N ARG A 161 -4.45 13.26 -6.63
CA ARG A 161 -5.31 14.41 -6.27
C ARG A 161 -5.67 15.26 -7.48
N ALA A 162 -4.70 15.55 -8.35
CA ALA A 162 -4.97 16.26 -9.59
C ALA A 162 -5.96 15.48 -10.49
N GLY A 163 -5.88 14.16 -10.52
CA GLY A 163 -6.86 13.31 -11.20
C GLY A 163 -8.25 13.36 -10.58
N GLU A 164 -8.36 13.33 -9.25
CA GLU A 164 -9.63 13.43 -8.52
C GLU A 164 -10.30 14.79 -8.73
N ASP A 165 -9.54 15.87 -8.57
CA ASP A 165 -10.02 17.24 -8.77
C ASP A 165 -10.47 17.45 -10.23
N ALA A 166 -9.74 16.87 -11.19
CA ALA A 166 -10.11 16.93 -12.60
C ALA A 166 -11.40 16.15 -12.88
N ALA A 167 -11.55 14.97 -12.30
CA ALA A 167 -12.75 14.16 -12.42
C ALA A 167 -13.97 14.87 -11.81
N TRP A 168 -13.78 15.57 -10.69
CA TRP A 168 -14.84 16.36 -10.08
C TRP A 168 -15.25 17.53 -10.98
N LEU A 169 -14.31 18.34 -11.48
CA LEU A 169 -14.63 19.43 -12.41
C LEU A 169 -15.41 18.94 -13.65
N VAL A 170 -15.03 17.79 -14.21
CA VAL A 170 -15.75 17.19 -15.34
C VAL A 170 -17.19 16.82 -14.97
N LEU A 171 -17.39 16.18 -13.82
CA LEU A 171 -18.72 15.84 -13.32
C LEU A 171 -19.55 17.09 -13.01
N GLU A 172 -18.95 18.16 -12.49
CA GLU A 172 -19.61 19.42 -12.22
C GLU A 172 -20.05 20.12 -13.51
N ALA A 173 -19.16 20.22 -14.49
CA ALA A 173 -19.45 20.78 -15.81
C ALA A 173 -20.59 20.01 -16.49
N TRP A 174 -20.59 18.68 -16.38
CA TRP A 174 -21.66 17.84 -16.91
C TRP A 174 -22.99 18.09 -16.20
N LYS A 175 -22.99 18.12 -14.86
CA LYS A 175 -24.19 18.33 -14.03
C LYS A 175 -24.81 19.71 -14.24
N THR A 176 -23.98 20.75 -14.34
CA THR A 176 -24.42 22.15 -14.48
C THR A 176 -24.58 22.60 -15.93
N ARG A 177 -24.17 21.75 -16.90
CA ARG A 177 -24.07 22.06 -18.33
C ARG A 177 -23.15 23.26 -18.63
N ARG A 178 -22.25 23.60 -17.71
CA ARG A 178 -21.28 24.70 -17.81
C ARG A 178 -19.93 24.19 -18.29
N TRP A 179 -19.80 24.05 -19.61
CA TRP A 179 -18.57 23.53 -20.23
C TRP A 179 -17.40 24.52 -20.20
N ASP A 180 -17.66 25.79 -19.87
CA ASP A 180 -16.64 26.84 -19.64
C ASP A 180 -15.66 26.47 -18.53
N ILE A 181 -16.15 25.79 -17.47
CA ILE A 181 -15.36 25.37 -16.30
C ILE A 181 -14.23 24.40 -16.70
N LEU A 182 -14.39 23.64 -17.79
CA LEU A 182 -13.34 22.71 -18.25
C LEU A 182 -12.03 23.41 -18.65
N ARG A 183 -12.04 24.73 -18.87
CA ARG A 183 -10.80 25.49 -19.10
C ARG A 183 -9.88 25.47 -17.87
N GLU A 184 -10.43 25.28 -16.68
CA GLU A 184 -9.65 25.15 -15.44
C GLU A 184 -8.77 23.90 -15.45
N LEU A 185 -9.08 22.85 -16.23
CA LEU A 185 -8.22 21.67 -16.36
C LEU A 185 -6.83 22.00 -16.94
N GLN A 186 -6.67 23.14 -17.61
CA GLN A 186 -5.37 23.58 -18.14
C GLN A 186 -4.39 24.04 -17.07
N SER A 187 -4.88 24.39 -15.87
CA SER A 187 -4.03 24.79 -14.74
C SER A 187 -3.56 23.58 -13.90
N PHE A 188 -4.09 22.40 -14.17
CA PHE A 188 -3.75 21.21 -13.41
C PHE A 188 -2.30 20.80 -13.69
N PRO A 189 -1.55 20.36 -12.68
CA PRO A 189 -0.14 19.98 -12.82
C PRO A 189 0.08 18.70 -13.65
N LEU A 190 -0.92 18.26 -14.42
CA LEU A 190 -0.92 17.03 -15.18
C LEU A 190 0.02 17.06 -16.41
N THR A 191 0.53 18.23 -16.79
CA THR A 191 1.36 18.40 -18.00
C THR A 191 2.45 19.45 -17.81
N GLY A 192 3.42 19.18 -16.92
CA GLY A 192 4.82 19.60 -17.09
C GLY A 192 5.13 21.04 -17.53
N ARG A 193 4.27 22.03 -17.24
CA ARG A 193 4.53 23.43 -17.56
C ARG A 193 4.75 24.21 -16.27
N ARG A 194 6.03 24.19 -15.87
CA ARG A 194 6.71 25.16 -14.99
C ARG A 194 6.08 25.41 -13.63
N ALA A 195 6.54 24.66 -12.64
CA ALA A 195 6.89 25.23 -11.34
C ALA A 195 8.20 26.04 -11.50
N GLY A 196 8.11 27.18 -12.20
CA GLY A 196 9.22 28.09 -12.45
C GLY A 196 8.70 29.52 -12.40
N GLY A 197 8.77 30.11 -11.21
CA GLY A 197 8.12 31.36 -10.82
C GLY A 197 7.19 31.03 -9.66
N GLU A 198 7.48 31.33 -8.40
CA GLU A 198 8.32 32.38 -7.83
C GLU A 198 8.97 31.86 -6.53
N LEU A 199 10.25 32.22 -6.32
CA LEU A 199 10.90 32.33 -5.02
C LEU A 199 10.90 33.81 -4.64
#